data_AF-A0A4Q1DE48-F1
#
_entry.id   AF-A0A4Q1DE48-F1
#
_cell.length_a   1.000
_cell.length_b   1.000
_cell.length_c   1.000
_cell.angle_alpha   90.00
_cell.angle_beta   90.00
_cell.angle_gamma   90.00
#
_symmetry.space_group_name_H-M   'P 1'
#
loop_
_entity.id
_entity.type
_entity.pdbx_description
1 polymer ?
#
loop_
_entity_poly.entity_id
_entity_poly.type
_entity_poly.pdbx_seq_one_letter_code
_entity_poly.pdbx_strand_id
1 'polypeptide(L)'
;MDLRSYKKTITELYLVANTPYFLFDNMRRSNVVQSIAAQNSTAELIKEFNERISRPINDISELAEIYAIFISISLKDLDENYDFFLQVKDKVKFEWFPVIANYYLKNYAVVKKSLIVDNNAQEPTIRNYHSQSNGNSIMLSI
;
A
#
# COMPACT_ATOMS: atom_id res chain seq x y z
N MET A 1 21.41 -12.96 6.88
CA MET A 1 21.65 -11.95 5.83
C MET A 1 22.70 -10.98 6.35
N ASP A 2 23.70 -10.60 5.56
CA ASP A 2 24.80 -9.71 6.01
C ASP A 2 24.33 -8.25 6.14
N LEU A 3 24.45 -7.69 7.35
CA LEU A 3 24.07 -6.31 7.69
C LEU A 3 24.85 -5.25 6.90
N ARG A 4 26.08 -5.56 6.45
CA ARG A 4 26.87 -4.61 5.63
C ARG A 4 26.34 -4.52 4.20
N SER A 5 25.96 -5.67 3.64
CA SER A 5 25.34 -5.75 2.32
C SER A 5 23.97 -5.04 2.26
N TYR A 6 23.20 -5.13 3.36
CA TYR A 6 21.92 -4.42 3.55
C TYR A 6 22.07 -2.91 3.35
N LYS A 7 22.98 -2.27 4.11
CA LYS A 7 23.14 -0.81 4.10
C LYS A 7 23.61 -0.34 2.73
N LYS A 8 24.57 -1.05 2.14
CA LYS A 8 25.10 -0.75 0.81
C LYS A 8 24.00 -0.73 -0.24
N THR A 9 23.15 -1.76 -0.29
CA THR A 9 22.08 -1.88 -1.29
C THR A 9 21.08 -0.72 -1.20
N ILE A 10 20.64 -0.38 0.02
CA ILE A 10 19.70 0.72 0.25
C ILE A 10 20.31 2.07 -0.13
N THR A 11 21.56 2.32 0.28
CA THR A 11 22.27 3.55 -0.04
C THR A 11 22.50 3.69 -1.54
N GLU A 12 22.87 2.62 -2.23
CA GLU A 12 23.01 2.62 -3.70
C GLU A 12 21.70 2.95 -4.40
N LEU A 13 20.59 2.33 -4.00
CA LEU A 13 19.26 2.64 -4.54
C LEU A 13 18.88 4.11 -4.33
N TYR A 14 19.20 4.66 -3.16
CA TYR A 14 18.96 6.07 -2.86
C TYR A 14 19.80 7.00 -3.72
N LEU A 15 21.10 6.71 -3.89
CA LEU A 15 22.03 7.53 -4.65
C LEU A 15 21.75 7.55 -6.15
N VAL A 16 21.30 6.43 -6.73
CA VAL A 16 21.00 6.35 -8.17
C VAL A 16 19.59 6.81 -8.51
N ALA A 17 18.73 7.00 -7.51
CA ALA A 17 17.39 7.50 -7.74
C ALA A 17 17.45 8.95 -8.21
N ASN A 18 16.86 9.20 -9.38
CA ASN A 18 16.70 10.55 -9.93
C ASN A 18 15.29 11.12 -9.72
N THR A 19 14.36 10.30 -9.21
CA THR A 19 12.99 10.70 -8.94
C THR A 19 12.44 9.97 -7.69
N PRO A 20 11.49 10.59 -6.97
CA PRO A 20 10.81 9.96 -5.83
C PRO A 20 10.07 8.68 -6.21
N TYR A 21 9.49 8.63 -7.41
CA TYR A 21 8.75 7.47 -7.92
C TYR A 21 9.69 6.29 -8.20
N PHE A 22 10.82 6.56 -8.86
CA PHE A 22 11.84 5.55 -9.09
C PHE A 22 12.36 4.99 -7.76
N LEU A 23 12.64 5.85 -6.79
CA LEU A 23 13.06 5.42 -5.46
C LEU A 23 12.02 4.49 -4.84
N PHE A 24 10.76 4.93 -4.80
CA PHE A 24 9.66 4.18 -4.19
C PHE A 24 9.49 2.80 -4.81
N ASP A 25 9.37 2.72 -6.14
CA ASP A 25 9.11 1.46 -6.84
C ASP A 25 10.29 0.48 -6.72
N ASN A 26 11.52 0.97 -6.85
CA ASN A 26 12.70 0.10 -6.74
C ASN A 26 12.97 -0.34 -5.30
N MET A 27 12.77 0.53 -4.32
CA MET A 27 12.86 0.13 -2.91
C MET A 27 11.78 -0.89 -2.57
N ARG A 28 10.51 -0.71 -2.97
CA ARG A 28 9.45 -1.72 -2.74
C ARG A 28 9.78 -3.09 -3.34
N ARG A 29 10.43 -3.12 -4.50
CA ARG A 29 10.86 -4.37 -5.17
C ARG A 29 12.12 -4.97 -4.57
N SER A 30 12.90 -4.21 -3.81
CA SER A 30 14.12 -4.71 -3.18
C SER A 30 13.79 -5.78 -2.14
N ASN A 31 14.47 -6.94 -2.23
CA ASN A 31 14.39 -8.01 -1.24
C ASN A 31 14.71 -7.51 0.18
N VAL A 32 15.56 -6.49 0.28
CA VAL A 32 15.94 -5.86 1.54
C VAL A 32 14.73 -5.20 2.20
N VAL A 33 14.03 -4.32 1.48
CA VAL A 33 12.86 -3.58 2.00
C VAL A 33 11.69 -4.53 2.25
N GLN A 34 11.49 -5.51 1.38
CA GLN A 34 10.52 -6.58 1.61
C GLN A 34 10.84 -7.36 2.90
N SER A 35 12.12 -7.63 3.19
CA SER A 35 12.53 -8.31 4.42
C SER A 35 12.30 -7.44 5.66
N ILE A 36 12.61 -6.13 5.59
CA ILE A 36 12.29 -5.18 6.67
C ILE A 36 10.79 -5.22 6.96
N ALA A 37 9.96 -5.11 5.92
CA ALA A 37 8.53 -5.17 6.05
C ALA A 37 8.08 -6.52 6.65
N ALA A 38 8.60 -7.65 6.19
CA ALA A 38 8.20 -8.97 6.69
C ALA A 38 8.57 -9.21 8.17
N GLN A 39 9.71 -8.68 8.61
CA GLN A 39 10.25 -8.93 9.96
C GLN A 39 9.70 -8.01 11.04
N ASN A 40 9.03 -6.92 10.67
CA ASN A 40 8.54 -5.91 11.60
C ASN A 40 7.04 -5.71 11.42
N SER A 41 6.33 -5.45 12.52
CA SER A 41 4.95 -4.97 12.49
C SER A 41 4.87 -3.53 11.98
N THR A 42 3.68 -3.10 11.55
CA THR A 42 3.44 -1.70 11.15
C THR A 42 3.78 -0.72 12.28
N ALA A 43 3.36 -1.03 13.52
CA ALA A 43 3.59 -0.18 14.67
C ALA A 43 5.09 0.00 14.97
N GLU A 44 5.89 -1.07 14.86
CA GLU A 44 7.35 -1.02 15.03
C GLU A 44 8.01 -0.15 13.95
N LEU A 45 7.59 -0.30 12.69
CA LEU A 45 8.14 0.50 11.59
C LEU A 45 7.81 1.99 11.74
N ILE A 46 6.57 2.33 12.13
CA ILE A 46 6.16 3.72 12.37
C ILE A 46 6.94 4.31 13.55
N LYS A 47 7.11 3.54 14.63
CA LYS A 47 7.89 3.96 15.80
C LYS A 47 9.35 4.25 15.41
N GLU A 48 10.01 3.29 14.75
CA GLU A 48 11.40 3.43 14.29
C GLU A 48 11.56 4.63 13.34
N PHE A 49 10.61 4.82 12.42
CA PHE A 49 10.59 5.97 11.53
C PHE A 49 10.56 7.29 12.31
N ASN A 50 9.60 7.44 13.23
CA ASN A 50 9.43 8.65 14.04
C ASN A 50 10.65 8.95 14.91
N GLU A 51 11.25 7.92 15.51
CA GLU A 51 12.48 8.07 16.31
C GLU A 51 13.64 8.59 15.45
N ARG A 52 13.81 8.05 14.23
CA ARG A 52 14.91 8.47 13.35
C ARG A 52 14.74 9.86 12.75
N ILE A 53 13.52 10.28 12.39
CA ILE A 53 13.30 11.64 11.87
C ILE A 53 13.37 12.72 12.96
N SER A 54 13.32 12.31 14.24
CA SER A 54 13.38 13.24 15.38
C SER A 54 14.82 13.68 15.75
N ARG A 55 15.83 12.98 15.21
CA ARG A 55 17.25 13.26 15.49
C ARG A 55 17.97 13.81 14.25
N PRO A 56 19.11 14.51 14.43
CA PRO A 56 19.96 14.92 13.32
C PRO A 56 20.43 13.71 12.51
N ILE A 57 20.34 13.83 11.18
CA ILE A 57 20.83 12.82 10.23
C ILE A 57 22.30 13.10 9.97
N ASN A 58 23.15 12.09 10.20
CA ASN A 58 24.61 12.27 10.18
C ASN A 58 25.23 11.92 8.83
N ASP A 59 24.59 11.03 8.06
CA ASP A 59 25.08 10.61 6.75
C ASP A 59 23.96 10.18 5.80
N ILE A 60 24.33 10.02 4.53
CA ILE A 60 23.40 9.65 3.46
C ILE A 60 22.84 8.22 3.60
N SER A 61 23.57 7.32 4.26
CA SER A 61 23.09 5.95 4.49
C SER A 61 21.98 5.95 5.54
N GLU A 62 22.09 6.78 6.57
CA GLU A 62 21.03 6.99 7.56
C GLU A 62 19.77 7.54 6.88
N LEU A 63 19.89 8.52 5.98
CA LEU A 63 18.75 9.02 5.21
C LEU A 63 18.12 7.93 4.34
N ALA A 64 18.94 7.15 3.63
CA ALA A 64 18.48 6.05 2.80
C ALA A 64 17.74 4.97 3.62
N GLU A 65 18.23 4.66 4.82
CA GLU A 65 17.56 3.74 5.76
C GLU A 65 16.19 4.28 6.21
N ILE A 66 16.07 5.58 6.47
CA ILE A 66 14.78 6.20 6.83
C ILE A 66 13.78 6.07 5.67
N TYR A 67 14.21 6.29 4.42
CA TYR A 67 13.37 6.03 3.24
C TYR A 67 12.99 4.56 3.13
N ALA A 68 13.93 3.63 3.36
CA ALA A 68 13.64 2.19 3.32
C ALA A 68 12.58 1.79 4.36
N ILE A 69 12.65 2.32 5.59
CA ILE A 69 11.63 2.09 6.63
C ILE A 69 10.28 2.66 6.19
N PHE A 70 10.26 3.92 5.75
CA PHE A 70 9.05 4.59 5.29
C PHE A 70 8.36 3.83 4.16
N ILE A 71 9.14 3.33 3.20
CA ILE A 71 8.64 2.55 2.07
C ILE A 71 8.22 1.14 2.50
N SER A 72 8.88 0.55 3.50
CA SER A 72 8.46 -0.74 4.09
C SER A 72 7.05 -0.67 4.68
N ILE A 73 6.66 0.46 5.27
CA ILE A 73 5.29 0.68 5.79
C ILE A 73 4.26 0.57 4.65
N SER A 74 4.59 1.07 3.45
CA SER A 74 3.68 0.99 2.30
C SER A 74 3.42 -0.45 1.81
N LEU A 75 4.26 -1.42 2.17
CA LEU A 75 4.08 -2.84 1.83
C LEU A 75 3.11 -3.55 2.77
N LYS A 76 2.71 -2.92 3.86
CA LYS A 76 1.68 -3.41 4.76
C LYS A 76 0.32 -2.99 4.21
N ASP A 77 -0.67 -3.88 4.25
CA ASP A 77 -2.02 -3.60 3.75
C ASP A 77 -2.99 -3.44 4.92
N LEU A 78 -2.86 -2.31 5.64
CA LEU A 78 -3.68 -1.96 6.78
C LEU A 78 -4.17 -0.52 6.61
N ASP A 79 -5.43 -0.25 6.99
CA ASP A 79 -6.00 1.11 6.98
C ASP A 79 -5.14 2.10 7.78
N GLU A 80 -4.48 1.64 8.85
CA GLU A 80 -3.55 2.43 9.67
C GLU A 80 -2.39 3.05 8.88
N ASN A 81 -1.96 2.41 7.79
CA ASN A 81 -0.91 2.95 6.94
C ASN A 81 -1.40 4.18 6.19
N TYR A 82 -2.65 4.18 5.73
CA TYR A 82 -3.23 5.31 5.03
C TYR A 82 -3.18 6.58 5.89
N ASP A 83 -3.63 6.47 7.14
CA ASP A 83 -3.62 7.58 8.09
C ASP A 83 -2.20 8.06 8.39
N PHE A 84 -1.25 7.13 8.53
CA PHE A 84 0.16 7.48 8.70
C PHE A 84 0.71 8.28 7.50
N PHE A 85 0.51 7.80 6.28
CA PHE A 85 0.96 8.49 5.06
C PHE A 85 0.27 9.85 4.89
N LEU A 86 -0.99 9.98 5.31
CA LEU A 86 -1.72 11.24 5.32
C LEU A 86 -1.07 12.26 6.28
N GLN A 87 -0.60 11.83 7.45
CA GLN A 87 0.09 12.70 8.39
C GLN A 87 1.50 13.09 7.94
N VAL A 88 2.26 12.13 7.41
CA VAL A 88 3.66 12.36 7.01
C VAL A 88 3.75 13.39 5.89
N LYS A 89 2.81 13.37 4.92
CA LYS A 89 2.83 14.28 3.78
C LYS A 89 2.87 15.77 4.17
N ASP A 90 2.30 16.11 5.34
CA ASP A 90 2.18 17.49 5.82
C ASP A 90 3.24 17.83 6.89
N LYS A 91 3.73 16.84 7.64
CA LYS A 91 4.60 17.05 8.81
C LYS A 91 6.10 16.93 8.50
N VAL A 92 6.47 16.07 7.55
CA VAL A 92 7.89 15.73 7.30
C VAL A 92 8.41 16.49 6.09
N LYS A 93 9.41 17.36 6.31
CA LYS A 93 9.97 18.26 5.28
C LYS A 93 11.23 17.72 4.60
N PHE A 94 11.43 16.41 4.59
CA PHE A 94 12.49 15.79 3.78
C PHE A 94 12.08 15.73 2.31
N GLU A 95 13.06 15.91 1.41
CA GLU A 95 12.88 16.26 0.00
C GLU A 95 11.78 15.46 -0.73
N TRP A 96 11.81 14.12 -0.61
CA TRP A 96 10.90 13.26 -1.38
C TRP A 96 9.76 12.65 -0.56
N PHE A 97 9.75 12.83 0.76
CA PHE A 97 8.74 12.24 1.64
C PHE A 97 7.31 12.65 1.27
N PRO A 98 7.00 13.96 1.12
CA PRO A 98 5.65 14.38 0.73
C PRO A 98 5.23 13.83 -0.64
N VAL A 99 6.17 13.75 -1.60
CA VAL A 99 5.87 13.26 -2.95
C VAL A 99 5.58 11.76 -2.94
N ILE A 100 6.39 10.98 -2.22
CA ILE A 100 6.20 9.54 -2.03
C ILE A 100 4.89 9.27 -1.28
N ALA A 101 4.60 10.04 -0.24
CA ALA A 101 3.36 9.89 0.52
C ALA A 101 2.13 10.12 -0.37
N ASN A 102 2.12 11.20 -1.14
CA ASN A 102 1.05 11.48 -2.09
C ASN A 102 0.94 10.40 -3.18
N TYR A 103 2.06 9.84 -3.63
CA TYR A 103 2.06 8.74 -4.59
C TYR A 103 1.38 7.50 -4.00
N TYR A 104 1.73 7.10 -2.78
CA TYR A 104 1.09 5.98 -2.09
C TYR A 104 -0.42 6.21 -1.93
N LEU A 105 -0.83 7.36 -1.38
CA LEU A 105 -2.24 7.67 -1.09
C LEU A 105 -3.11 7.65 -2.35
N LYS A 106 -2.60 8.18 -3.48
CA LYS A 106 -3.30 8.14 -4.77
C LYS A 106 -3.53 6.71 -5.25
N ASN A 107 -2.50 5.86 -5.17
CA ASN A 107 -2.59 4.47 -5.62
C ASN A 107 -3.45 3.62 -4.67
N TYR A 108 -3.38 3.87 -3.36
CA TYR A 108 -4.23 3.20 -2.38
C TYR A 108 -5.72 3.45 -2.64
N ALA A 109 -6.09 4.70 -2.96
CA ALA A 109 -7.47 5.06 -3.29
C ALA A 109 -7.99 4.35 -4.56
N VAL A 110 -7.12 4.07 -5.53
CA VAL A 110 -7.48 3.31 -6.74
C VAL A 110 -7.76 1.84 -6.38
N VAL A 111 -6.87 1.22 -5.60
CA VAL A 111 -7.02 -0.19 -5.18
C VAL A 111 -8.25 -0.38 -4.29
N LYS A 112 -8.49 0.51 -3.32
CA LYS A 112 -9.68 0.42 -2.46
C LYS A 112 -10.98 0.58 -3.25
N LYS A 113 -11.01 1.47 -4.25
CA LYS A 113 -12.16 1.63 -5.15
C LYS A 113 -12.41 0.39 -6.01
N SER A 114 -11.37 -0.25 -6.57
CA SER A 114 -11.55 -1.49 -7.34
C SER A 114 -12.10 -2.62 -6.47
N LEU A 115 -11.61 -2.77 -5.24
CA LEU A 115 -12.11 -3.77 -4.29
C LEU A 115 -13.59 -3.54 -3.92
N ILE A 116 -14.06 -2.29 -3.86
CA ILE A 116 -15.49 -1.99 -3.59
C ILE A 116 -16.37 -2.33 -4.80
N VAL A 117 -15.88 -2.10 -6.03
CA VAL A 117 -16.62 -2.42 -7.27
C VAL A 117 -16.75 -3.93 -7.45
N ASP A 118 -15.69 -4.69 -7.17
CA ASP A 118 -15.72 -6.15 -7.29
C ASP A 118 -16.62 -6.82 -6.24
N ASN A 119 -16.71 -6.25 -5.03
CA ASN A 119 -17.62 -6.74 -3.97
C ASN A 119 -19.10 -6.41 -4.23
N ASN A 120 -19.40 -5.33 -4.96
CA ASN A 120 -20.78 -4.96 -5.34
C ASN A 120 -21.29 -5.70 -6.59
N ALA A 121 -20.42 -6.43 -7.31
CA ALA A 121 -20.79 -7.25 -8.45
C ALA A 121 -21.29 -8.66 -8.07
N GLN A 122 -21.38 -8.98 -6.77
CA GLN A 122 -21.80 -10.28 -6.23
C GLN A 122 -23.16 -10.23 -5.49
N GLU A 123 -24.13 -9.44 -5.95
CA GLU A 123 -25.53 -9.73 -5.60
C GLU A 123 -26.10 -10.73 -6.62
N PRO A 124 -26.41 -11.98 -6.22
CA PRO A 124 -27.17 -12.85 -7.08
C PRO A 124 -28.59 -12.30 -7.15
N THR A 125 -28.96 -11.69 -8.27
CA THR A 125 -30.38 -11.56 -8.62
C THR A 125 -30.98 -12.95 -8.75
N ILE A 126 -31.47 -13.50 -7.64
CA ILE A 126 -32.39 -14.62 -7.64
C ILE A 126 -33.69 -14.09 -8.25
N ARG A 127 -33.82 -14.20 -9.57
CA ARG A 127 -35.11 -14.04 -10.24
C ARG A 127 -35.98 -15.21 -9.80
N ASN A 128 -36.81 -14.98 -8.79
CA ASN A 128 -37.93 -15.86 -8.44
C ASN A 128 -38.88 -15.92 -9.64
N TYR A 129 -38.74 -16.93 -10.49
CA TYR A 129 -39.78 -17.31 -11.43
C TYR A 129 -40.92 -17.98 -10.64
N HIS A 130 -41.87 -17.17 -10.17
CA HIS A 130 -43.21 -17.67 -9.85
C HIS A 130 -43.96 -17.91 -11.17
N SER A 131 -43.90 -19.13 -11.69
CA SER A 131 -44.87 -19.61 -12.68
C SER A 131 -46.20 -19.82 -11.97
N GLN A 132 -47.09 -18.82 -12.03
CA GLN A 132 -48.48 -19.00 -11.65
C GLN A 132 -49.14 -19.94 -12.67
N SER A 133 -49.49 -21.13 -12.18
CA SER A 133 -50.50 -21.99 -12.76
C SER A 133 -51.82 -21.23 -12.73
N ASN A 134 -52.44 -20.99 -13.89
CA ASN A 134 -53.88 -20.78 -13.99
C ASN A 134 -54.39 -21.61 -15.17
N GLY A 135 -55.12 -22.67 -14.83
CA GLY A 135 -55.80 -23.51 -15.79
C GLY A 135 -56.90 -22.74 -16.52
N ASN A 136 -57.17 -23.20 -17.75
CA ASN A 136 -58.50 -23.12 -18.32
C ASN A 136 -58.72 -24.35 -19.19
N SER A 137 -59.61 -25.22 -18.73
CA SER A 137 -60.23 -26.30 -19.49
C SER A 137 -60.96 -25.73 -20.69
N ILE A 138 -60.75 -26.31 -21.87
CA ILE A 138 -61.78 -26.34 -22.91
C ILE A 138 -61.78 -27.74 -23.52
N MET A 139 -62.76 -28.56 -23.11
CA MET A 139 -63.26 -29.69 -23.90
C MET A 139 -63.89 -29.15 -25.17
N LEU A 140 -63.65 -29.80 -26.30
CA LEU A 140 -64.59 -29.81 -27.42
C LEU A 140 -64.44 -31.15 -28.15
N SER A 141 -65.42 -32.02 -27.91
CA SER A 141 -65.75 -33.19 -28.71
C SER A 141 -66.58 -32.73 -29.90
N ILE A 142 -66.19 -33.11 -31.13
CA ILE A 142 -67.03 -33.79 -32.14
C ILE A 142 -66.08 -34.66 -32.97
#